data_AF-A0A7W9YHW3-F1
#
_entry.id   AF-A0A7W9YHW3-F1
#
_cell.length_a   1.000
_cell.length_b   1.000
_cell.length_c   1.000
_cell.angle_alpha   90.00
_cell.angle_beta   90.00
_cell.angle_gamma   90.00
#
_symmetry.space_group_name_H-M   'P 1'
#
loop_
_entity.id
_entity.type
_entity.pdbx_description
1 polymer ?
#
loop_
_entity_poly.entity_id
_entity_poly.type
_entity_poly.pdbx_seq_one_letter_code
_entity_poly.pdbx_strand_id
1 'polypeptide(L)'
;MPDRLPIFPLGSVLFPGLTMPLHVFEERYRRLMSELLEDAAGAARRFGVVGIELGHEVGASAAHRLSEVGCVAEVRSARRHEDGGYDIVVEGGSRFRVEEVDDPDHERPYLRAATTPIPDELGTGAEEQAERVGRLFRTYCHRLTAIGIPAEPPRDAPAEPLPLSYAVSAALVVDQFDKQALLEADHAAARLELAAALMRRENRVLGALPALPADRLLRHEIHLN
;
A
#
# COMPACT_ATOMS: atom_id res chain seq x y z
N MET A 1 23.40 -6.58 11.45
CA MET A 1 22.45 -6.22 12.53
C MET A 1 21.19 -5.68 11.84
N PRO A 2 19.99 -5.92 12.37
CA PRO A 2 18.77 -5.36 11.78
C PRO A 2 18.83 -3.83 11.84
N ASP A 3 18.44 -3.17 10.75
CA ASP A 3 18.42 -1.71 10.67
C ASP A 3 17.19 -1.19 11.42
N ARG A 4 17.38 -0.17 12.28
CA ARG A 4 16.27 0.45 13.01
C ARG A 4 15.70 1.63 12.24
N LEU A 5 14.47 1.49 11.77
CA LEU A 5 13.77 2.52 11.00
C LEU A 5 12.67 3.18 11.84
N PRO A 6 12.46 4.51 11.71
CA PRO A 6 11.19 5.12 12.09
C PRO A 6 10.04 4.46 11.32
N ILE A 7 8.92 4.20 11.98
CA ILE A 7 7.76 3.56 11.38
C ILE A 7 6.60 4.56 11.30
N PHE A 8 6.01 4.65 10.11
CA PHE A 8 4.82 5.42 9.80
C PHE A 8 3.69 4.44 9.45
N PRO A 9 2.81 4.13 10.41
CA PRO A 9 1.64 3.28 10.19
C PRO A 9 0.61 3.99 9.30
N LEU A 10 0.12 3.30 8.26
CA LEU A 10 -0.91 3.82 7.35
C LEU A 10 -2.00 2.79 7.09
N GLY A 11 -3.23 3.28 6.86
CA GLY A 11 -4.35 2.47 6.33
C GLY A 11 -4.23 2.15 4.84
N SER A 12 -3.06 2.36 4.25
CA SER A 12 -2.76 2.14 2.83
C SER A 12 -1.38 1.52 2.67
N VAL A 13 -1.19 0.76 1.60
CA VAL A 13 0.04 0.03 1.33
C VAL A 13 0.90 0.76 0.32
N LEU A 14 2.17 1.01 0.67
CA LEU A 14 3.20 1.52 -0.25
C LEU A 14 3.89 0.33 -0.95
N PHE A 15 4.05 0.43 -2.26
CA PHE A 15 4.78 -0.58 -3.05
C PHE A 15 6.12 -0.03 -3.54
N PRO A 16 7.16 -0.89 -3.64
CA PRO A 16 8.44 -0.55 -4.24
C PRO A 16 8.33 0.11 -5.63
N GLY A 17 9.15 1.12 -5.87
CA GLY A 17 9.23 1.89 -7.11
C GLY A 17 8.08 2.87 -7.36
N LEU A 18 7.07 2.90 -6.49
CA LEU A 18 5.90 3.77 -6.67
C LEU A 18 5.92 4.96 -5.73
N THR A 19 5.29 6.05 -6.15
CA THR A 19 5.18 7.26 -5.34
C THR A 19 3.85 7.34 -4.61
N MET A 20 3.89 7.93 -3.41
CA MET A 20 2.70 8.17 -2.60
C MET A 20 2.77 9.57 -1.99
N PRO A 21 1.78 10.44 -2.27
CA PRO A 21 1.65 11.70 -1.57
C PRO A 21 1.09 11.46 -0.16
N LEU A 22 1.65 12.15 0.83
CA LEU A 22 1.19 12.07 2.22
C LEU A 22 1.02 13.46 2.80
N HIS A 23 -0.09 13.65 3.53
CA HIS A 23 -0.32 14.83 4.35
C HIS A 23 -0.03 14.49 5.81
N VAL A 24 1.00 15.10 6.37
CA VAL A 24 1.48 14.85 7.73
C VAL A 24 1.04 15.98 8.65
N PHE A 25 0.02 15.71 9.47
CA PHE A 25 -0.54 16.69 10.38
C PHE A 25 -0.41 16.28 11.86
N GLU A 26 -0.21 15.00 12.19
CA GLU A 26 -0.02 14.57 13.58
C GLU A 26 1.33 15.04 14.13
N GLU A 27 1.34 15.58 15.35
CA GLU A 27 2.52 16.17 15.98
C GLU A 27 3.72 15.21 16.04
N ARG A 28 3.49 13.94 16.37
CA ARG A 28 4.53 12.91 16.39
C ARG A 28 5.24 12.73 15.04
N TYR A 29 4.50 12.79 13.94
CA TYR A 29 5.06 12.61 12.60
C TYR A 29 5.59 13.92 12.04
N ARG A 30 5.09 15.09 12.49
CA ARG A 30 5.73 16.38 12.23
C ARG A 30 7.14 16.40 12.83
N ARG A 31 7.32 15.85 14.03
CA ARG A 31 8.64 15.69 14.67
C ARG A 31 9.56 14.82 13.83
N LEU A 32 9.10 13.63 13.41
CA LEU A 32 9.84 12.75 12.50
C LEU A 32 10.25 13.49 11.21
N MET A 33 9.33 14.23 10.58
CA MET A 33 9.64 14.97 9.35
C MET A 33 10.67 16.07 9.58
N SER A 34 10.59 16.80 10.70
CA SER A 34 11.60 17.81 11.06
C SER A 34 12.97 17.17 11.16
N GLU A 35 13.10 16.05 11.89
CA GLU A 35 14.36 15.33 12.09
C GLU A 35 14.93 14.82 10.75
N LEU A 36 14.11 14.16 9.92
CA LEU A 36 14.54 13.66 8.62
C LEU A 36 14.96 14.76 7.64
N LEU A 37 14.40 15.97 7.74
CA LEU A 37 14.66 17.06 6.81
C LEU A 37 15.78 18.01 7.28
N GLU A 38 15.99 18.12 8.59
CA GLU A 38 17.07 18.92 9.19
C GLU A 38 18.43 18.23 9.09
N ASP A 39 18.45 16.90 9.05
CA ASP A 39 19.68 16.11 8.85
C ASP A 39 20.18 16.22 7.39
N ALA A 40 20.75 17.39 7.06
CA ALA A 40 21.29 17.74 5.76
C ALA A 40 22.65 17.06 5.47
N ALA A 41 23.17 16.24 6.38
CA ALA A 41 24.49 15.64 6.32
C ALA A 41 24.52 14.27 5.58
N GLY A 42 23.80 14.15 4.46
CA GLY A 42 23.93 13.00 3.55
C GLY A 42 23.29 11.68 4.03
N ALA A 43 22.55 11.68 5.14
CA ALA A 43 21.73 10.55 5.55
C ALA A 43 20.51 10.39 4.61
N ALA A 44 20.13 9.14 4.34
CA ALA A 44 18.96 8.87 3.52
C ALA A 44 17.68 9.28 4.26
N ARG A 45 16.85 10.12 3.64
CA ARG A 45 15.55 10.60 4.18
C ARG A 45 14.50 9.49 4.14
N ARG A 46 14.70 8.47 4.98
CA ARG A 46 13.97 7.21 4.92
C ARG A 46 13.25 6.90 6.23
N PHE A 47 12.06 6.35 6.08
CA PHE A 47 11.28 5.73 7.15
C PHE A 47 10.56 4.50 6.60
N GLY A 48 10.05 3.62 7.45
CA GLY A 48 9.25 2.48 7.04
C GLY A 48 7.76 2.83 7.01
N VAL A 49 7.08 2.55 5.91
CA VAL A 49 5.61 2.53 5.87
C VAL A 49 5.14 1.11 6.15
N VAL A 50 4.24 0.97 7.12
CA VAL A 50 3.68 -0.33 7.52
C VAL A 50 2.16 -0.22 7.57
N GLY A 51 1.47 -1.23 7.03
CA GLY A 51 0.01 -1.31 7.10
C GLY A 51 -0.47 -1.44 8.54
N ILE A 52 -1.61 -0.82 8.86
CA ILE A 52 -2.35 -1.10 10.10
C ILE A 52 -3.45 -2.12 9.81
N GLU A 53 -3.54 -3.18 10.61
CA GLU A 53 -4.70 -4.06 10.65
C GLU A 53 -5.82 -3.37 11.42
N LEU A 54 -6.87 -2.95 10.72
CA LEU A 54 -8.10 -2.49 11.34
C LEU A 54 -8.90 -3.72 11.80
N GLY A 55 -8.75 -4.07 13.07
CA GLY A 55 -9.59 -5.06 13.74
C GLY A 55 -11.01 -4.53 13.99
N HIS A 56 -12.00 -5.40 13.83
CA HIS A 56 -13.40 -5.20 14.21
C HIS A 56 -13.62 -5.19 15.75
N GLU A 57 -12.64 -4.72 16.53
CA GLU A 57 -12.75 -4.72 17.99
C GLU A 57 -13.30 -3.38 18.50
N VAL A 58 -14.56 -3.45 18.93
CA VAL A 58 -15.30 -2.35 19.53
C VAL A 58 -14.69 -2.07 20.91
N GLY A 59 -13.82 -1.07 21.02
CA GLY A 59 -13.26 -0.66 22.30
C GLY A 59 -12.20 0.43 22.17
N ALA A 60 -12.06 1.26 23.21
CA ALA A 60 -11.17 2.42 23.28
C ALA A 60 -9.65 2.09 23.27
N SER A 61 -9.28 0.86 22.92
CA SER A 61 -7.92 0.41 22.75
C SER A 61 -7.83 -0.48 21.50
N ALA A 62 -8.18 0.07 20.35
CA ALA A 62 -7.71 -0.47 19.09
C ALA A 62 -6.18 -0.26 19.05
N ALA A 63 -5.42 -1.14 19.69
CA ALA A 63 -4.00 -1.25 19.42
C ALA A 63 -3.91 -1.72 17.97
N HIS A 64 -3.66 -0.78 17.05
CA HIS A 64 -3.56 -1.08 15.63
C HIS A 64 -2.40 -2.05 15.47
N ARG A 65 -2.68 -3.32 15.15
CA ARG A 65 -1.61 -4.28 14.88
C ARG A 65 -0.94 -3.86 13.58
N LEU A 66 0.38 -3.69 13.64
CA LEU A 66 1.18 -3.45 12.46
C LEU A 66 1.27 -4.73 11.64
N SER A 67 1.17 -4.62 10.33
CA SER A 67 1.49 -5.73 9.43
C SER A 67 2.97 -6.12 9.56
N GLU A 68 3.28 -7.38 9.31
CA GLU A 68 4.64 -7.91 9.46
C GLU A 68 5.60 -7.37 8.40
N VAL A 69 5.09 -7.02 7.22
CA VAL A 69 5.89 -6.50 6.10
C VAL A 69 5.52 -5.05 5.80
N GLY A 70 6.54 -4.21 5.68
CA GLY A 70 6.43 -2.82 5.24
C GLY A 70 7.27 -2.54 4.00
N CYS A 71 7.21 -1.29 3.54
CA CYS A 71 8.04 -0.77 2.46
C CYS A 71 8.79 0.47 2.95
N VAL A 72 10.10 0.52 2.69
CA VAL A 72 10.89 1.73 2.97
C VAL A 72 10.35 2.86 2.11
N ALA A 73 10.08 4.01 2.70
CA ALA A 73 9.68 5.22 2.01
C ALA A 73 10.84 6.21 2.01
N GLU A 74 11.26 6.65 0.83
CA GLU A 74 12.25 7.71 0.68
C GLU A 74 11.56 9.04 0.30
N VAL A 75 11.81 10.09 1.07
CA VAL A 75 11.21 11.40 0.82
C VAL A 75 11.83 12.03 -0.42
N ARG A 76 11.02 12.17 -1.49
CA ARG A 76 11.39 12.81 -2.76
C ARG A 76 11.20 14.32 -2.73
N SER A 77 10.11 14.78 -2.13
CA SER A 77 9.85 16.20 -1.93
C SER A 77 9.07 16.41 -0.64
N ALA A 78 9.26 17.59 -0.03
CA ALA A 78 8.56 18.00 1.17
C ALA A 78 8.25 19.48 1.10
N ARG A 79 7.02 19.84 1.45
CA ARG A 79 6.55 21.21 1.61
C ARG A 79 6.02 21.38 3.01
N ARG A 80 6.69 22.20 3.81
CA ARG A 80 6.21 22.60 5.13
C ARG A 80 5.11 23.65 4.98
N HIS A 81 4.06 23.53 5.77
CA HIS A 81 2.96 24.48 5.84
C HIS A 81 3.18 25.45 7.02
N GLU A 82 2.45 26.57 7.01
CA GLU A 82 2.53 27.61 8.06
C GLU A 82 2.10 27.08 9.44
N ASP A 83 1.20 26.12 9.49
CA ASP A 83 0.71 25.46 10.71
C ASP A 83 1.69 24.40 11.26
N GLY A 84 2.84 24.21 10.59
CA GLY A 84 3.85 23.21 10.93
C GLY A 84 3.58 21.80 10.37
N GLY A 85 2.50 21.59 9.61
CA GLY A 85 2.27 20.35 8.87
C GLY A 85 3.21 20.19 7.67
N TYR A 86 3.19 19.02 7.05
CA TYR A 86 3.95 18.74 5.83
C TYR A 86 3.07 18.09 4.77
N ASP A 87 3.22 18.51 3.51
CA ASP A 87 2.89 17.67 2.36
C ASP A 87 4.20 17.07 1.85
N ILE A 88 4.26 15.74 1.76
CA ILE A 88 5.43 15.04 1.23
C ILE A 88 5.03 14.14 0.06
N VAL A 89 5.98 13.91 -0.84
CA VAL A 89 5.91 12.81 -1.80
C VAL A 89 7.03 11.84 -1.44
N VAL A 90 6.66 10.59 -1.20
CA VAL A 90 7.61 9.51 -0.97
C VAL A 90 7.66 8.57 -2.16
N GLU A 91 8.79 7.89 -2.33
CA GLU A 91 8.93 6.76 -3.24
C GLU A 91 9.21 5.48 -2.42
N GLY A 92 8.54 4.39 -2.78
CA GLY A 92 8.79 3.08 -2.22
C GLY A 92 10.17 2.55 -2.63
N GLY A 93 10.99 2.19 -1.65
CA GLY A 93 12.25 1.47 -1.79
C GLY A 93 12.03 -0.03 -1.61
N SER A 94 12.90 -0.67 -0.82
CA SER A 94 12.82 -2.12 -0.57
C SER A 94 11.71 -2.49 0.41
N ARG A 95 11.24 -3.74 0.32
CA ARG A 95 10.42 -4.36 1.36
C ARG A 95 11.27 -4.71 2.58
N PHE A 96 10.66 -4.75 3.75
CA PHE A 96 11.29 -5.19 4.98
C PHE A 96 10.28 -5.91 5.88
N ARG A 97 10.79 -6.81 6.73
CA ARG A 97 10.04 -7.41 7.84
C ARG A 97 10.26 -6.61 9.11
N VAL A 98 9.19 -6.37 9.86
CA VAL A 98 9.21 -5.82 11.22
C VAL A 98 9.56 -6.96 12.18
N GLU A 99 10.65 -6.83 12.92
CA GLU A 99 11.09 -7.86 13.88
C GLU A 99 10.68 -7.51 15.32
N GLU A 100 10.93 -6.27 15.72
CA GLU A 100 10.67 -5.78 17.07
C GLU A 100 10.30 -4.30 16.99
N VAL A 101 9.22 -3.89 17.66
CA VAL A 101 8.73 -2.51 17.71
C VAL A 101 9.11 -1.89 19.06
N ASP A 102 9.75 -0.72 19.01
CA ASP A 102 10.07 0.07 20.19
C ASP A 102 8.85 0.89 20.62
N ASP A 103 8.63 0.97 21.93
CA ASP A 103 7.69 1.93 22.50
C ASP A 103 8.15 3.37 22.25
N PRO A 104 7.24 4.29 21.87
CA PRO A 104 7.58 5.68 21.66
C PRO A 104 7.94 6.36 22.99
N ASP A 105 8.88 7.31 22.96
CA ASP A 105 9.32 8.08 24.11
C ASP A 105 9.15 9.60 23.88
N HIS A 106 9.49 10.42 24.87
CA HIS A 106 9.36 11.89 24.77
C HIS A 106 10.29 12.52 23.73
N GLU A 107 11.45 11.92 23.44
CA GLU A 107 12.39 12.43 22.43
C GLU A 107 11.95 12.04 21.02
N ARG A 108 11.43 10.82 20.87
CA ARG A 108 10.98 10.20 19.63
C ARG A 108 9.54 9.72 19.82
N PRO A 109 8.54 10.62 19.69
CA PRO A 109 7.13 10.33 19.97
C PRO A 109 6.44 9.47 18.89
N TYR A 110 7.22 8.78 18.05
CA TYR A 110 6.76 7.95 16.94
C TYR A 110 7.39 6.57 17.04
N LEU A 111 6.75 5.57 16.41
CA LEU A 111 7.22 4.19 16.45
C LEU A 111 8.56 4.03 15.75
N ARG A 112 9.37 3.11 16.26
CA ARG A 112 10.58 2.62 15.59
C ARG A 112 10.55 1.10 15.61
N ALA A 113 11.18 0.47 14.63
CA ALA A 113 11.30 -0.98 14.63
C ALA A 113 12.67 -1.43 14.16
N ALA A 114 13.14 -2.54 14.72
CA ALA A 114 14.19 -3.34 14.12
C ALA A 114 13.63 -4.02 12.86
N THR A 115 14.33 -3.90 11.75
CA THR A 115 13.85 -4.39 10.45
C THR A 115 14.88 -5.25 9.73
N THR A 116 14.38 -6.24 9.00
CA THR A 116 15.17 -7.09 8.12
C THR A 116 14.74 -6.87 6.67
N PRO A 117 15.64 -6.48 5.75
CA PRO A 117 15.30 -6.36 4.33
C PRO A 117 14.76 -7.67 3.76
N ILE A 118 13.73 -7.58 2.92
CA ILE A 118 13.23 -8.72 2.13
C ILE A 118 13.72 -8.53 0.70
N PRO A 119 14.58 -9.43 0.19
CA PRO A 119 15.06 -9.33 -1.19
C PRO A 119 13.92 -9.56 -2.17
N ASP A 120 14.00 -8.88 -3.31
CA ASP A 120 13.07 -9.12 -4.40
C ASP A 120 13.58 -10.22 -5.33
N GLU A 121 12.74 -11.25 -5.47
CA GLU A 121 13.00 -12.39 -6.33
C GLU A 121 11.92 -12.45 -7.42
N LEU A 122 12.29 -12.97 -8.60
CA LEU A 122 11.34 -13.19 -9.69
C LEU A 122 10.43 -14.40 -9.40
N GLY A 123 11.05 -15.51 -9.00
CA GLY A 123 10.40 -16.82 -8.92
C GLY A 123 10.17 -17.46 -10.29
N THR A 124 9.87 -18.76 -10.28
CA THR A 124 9.72 -19.56 -11.51
C THR A 124 8.51 -19.10 -12.32
N GLY A 125 8.70 -18.88 -13.62
CA GLY A 125 7.62 -18.52 -14.55
C GLY A 125 7.16 -17.06 -14.47
N ALA A 126 7.96 -16.17 -13.86
CA ALA A 126 7.60 -14.76 -13.69
C ALA A 126 7.29 -14.06 -15.02
N GLU A 127 8.03 -14.36 -16.08
CA GLU A 127 7.83 -13.80 -17.42
C GLU A 127 6.47 -14.20 -18.01
N GLU A 128 6.13 -15.48 -17.96
CA GLU A 128 4.85 -15.98 -18.45
C GLU A 128 3.67 -15.37 -17.67
N GLN A 129 3.81 -15.29 -16.33
CA GLN A 129 2.81 -14.65 -15.49
C GLN A 129 2.69 -13.17 -15.80
N ALA A 130 3.80 -12.46 -16.00
CA ALA A 130 3.81 -11.04 -16.33
C ALA A 130 3.04 -10.75 -17.62
N GLU A 131 3.30 -11.52 -18.69
CA GLU A 131 2.56 -11.38 -19.94
C GLU A 131 1.05 -11.62 -19.77
N ARG A 132 0.70 -12.70 -19.05
CA ARG A 132 -0.70 -13.09 -18.81
C ARG A 132 -1.43 -12.04 -17.96
N VAL A 133 -0.81 -11.57 -16.89
CA VAL A 133 -1.37 -10.56 -15.98
C VAL A 133 -1.45 -9.22 -16.67
N GLY A 134 -0.46 -8.82 -17.48
CA GLY A 134 -0.53 -7.59 -18.25
C GLY A 134 -1.74 -7.53 -19.18
N ARG A 135 -2.10 -8.65 -19.83
CA ARG A 135 -3.34 -8.74 -20.64
C ARG A 135 -4.61 -8.67 -19.78
N LEU A 136 -4.63 -9.39 -18.66
CA LEU A 136 -5.78 -9.41 -17.75
C LEU A 136 -6.02 -8.03 -17.12
N PHE A 137 -4.96 -7.34 -16.73
CA PHE A 137 -5.01 -6.04 -16.09
C PHE A 137 -5.58 -4.97 -17.03
N ARG A 138 -5.17 -4.95 -18.31
CA ARG A 138 -5.82 -4.08 -19.31
C ARG A 138 -7.32 -4.33 -19.43
N THR A 139 -7.74 -5.59 -19.39
CA THR A 139 -9.16 -5.96 -19.42
C THR A 139 -9.90 -5.50 -18.15
N TYR A 140 -9.25 -5.62 -16.98
CA TYR A 140 -9.78 -5.15 -15.71
C TYR A 140 -9.97 -3.62 -15.70
N CYS A 141 -8.96 -2.84 -16.10
CA CYS A 141 -9.07 -1.39 -16.22
C CYS A 141 -10.20 -0.96 -17.16
N HIS A 142 -10.30 -1.59 -18.34
CA HIS A 142 -11.40 -1.32 -19.28
C HIS A 142 -12.78 -1.59 -18.66
N ARG A 143 -12.92 -2.62 -17.83
CA ARG A 143 -14.20 -2.94 -17.16
C ARG A 143 -14.54 -1.93 -16.06
N LEU A 144 -13.54 -1.49 -15.30
CA LEU A 144 -13.71 -0.43 -14.31
C LEU A 144 -14.15 0.89 -14.96
N THR A 145 -13.50 1.30 -16.03
CA THR A 145 -13.87 2.54 -16.73
C THR A 145 -15.26 2.45 -17.36
N ALA A 146 -15.65 1.28 -17.86
CA ALA A 146 -17.01 1.05 -18.37
C ALA A 146 -18.12 1.24 -17.31
N ILE A 147 -17.79 1.13 -16.01
CA ILE A 147 -18.72 1.40 -14.90
C ILE A 147 -18.45 2.75 -14.20
N GLY A 148 -17.65 3.62 -14.82
CA GLY A 148 -17.37 4.97 -14.31
C GLY A 148 -16.31 5.03 -13.20
N ILE A 149 -15.59 3.95 -12.93
CA ILE A 149 -14.44 3.96 -12.03
C ILE A 149 -13.19 4.32 -12.85
N PRO A 150 -12.53 5.47 -12.58
CA PRO A 150 -11.31 5.83 -13.29
C PRO A 150 -10.23 4.78 -13.04
N ALA A 151 -9.83 4.08 -14.09
CA ALA A 151 -8.78 3.08 -14.06
C ALA A 151 -8.05 3.09 -15.41
N GLU A 152 -6.85 3.63 -15.41
CA GLU A 152 -5.98 3.55 -16.58
C GLU A 152 -4.84 2.58 -16.28
N PRO A 153 -4.54 1.63 -17.19
CA PRO A 153 -3.27 0.95 -17.10
C PRO A 153 -2.17 2.02 -17.21
N PRO A 154 -1.06 1.92 -16.47
CA PRO A 154 0.05 2.85 -16.63
C PRO A 154 0.44 2.91 -18.12
N ARG A 155 0.51 4.12 -18.69
CA ARG A 155 0.85 4.31 -20.11
C ARG A 155 2.17 3.63 -20.47
N ASP A 156 3.10 3.65 -19.52
CA ASP A 156 4.39 2.98 -19.56
C ASP A 156 4.45 1.84 -18.54
N ALA A 157 3.45 0.95 -18.55
CA ALA A 157 3.46 -0.22 -17.68
C ALA A 157 4.75 -1.02 -17.92
N PRO A 158 5.52 -1.33 -16.86
CA PRO A 158 6.78 -2.05 -17.01
C PRO A 158 6.56 -3.39 -17.72
N ALA A 159 7.46 -3.73 -18.65
CA ALA A 159 7.44 -5.04 -19.30
C ALA A 159 8.05 -6.13 -18.40
N GLU A 160 8.97 -5.74 -17.51
CA GLU A 160 9.69 -6.65 -16.63
C GLU A 160 8.79 -7.16 -15.49
N PRO A 161 8.87 -8.45 -15.12
CA PRO A 161 7.92 -9.06 -14.18
C PRO A 161 7.88 -8.40 -12.80
N LEU A 162 9.04 -8.06 -12.24
CA LEU A 162 9.13 -7.50 -10.90
C LEU A 162 8.45 -6.11 -10.81
N PRO A 163 8.85 -5.09 -11.59
CA PRO A 163 8.19 -3.79 -11.55
C PRO A 163 6.73 -3.85 -12.02
N LEU A 164 6.38 -4.73 -12.96
CA LEU A 164 4.98 -4.95 -13.35
C LEU A 164 4.15 -5.47 -12.16
N SER A 165 4.69 -6.42 -11.38
CA SER A 165 4.00 -7.00 -10.24
C SER A 165 3.60 -5.94 -9.20
N TYR A 166 4.47 -4.97 -8.94
CA TYR A 166 4.17 -3.86 -8.02
C TYR A 166 3.21 -2.83 -8.62
N ALA A 167 3.44 -2.43 -9.87
CA ALA A 167 2.58 -1.46 -10.56
C ALA A 167 1.13 -1.96 -10.62
N VAL A 168 0.93 -3.22 -11.00
CA VAL A 168 -0.39 -3.86 -11.02
C VAL A 168 -0.97 -3.94 -9.62
N SER A 169 -0.20 -4.40 -8.63
CA SER A 169 -0.67 -4.53 -7.25
C SER A 169 -1.16 -3.21 -6.68
N ALA A 170 -0.47 -2.11 -6.95
CA ALA A 170 -0.86 -0.78 -6.51
C ALA A 170 -2.09 -0.23 -7.24
N ALA A 171 -2.28 -0.59 -8.51
CA ALA A 171 -3.41 -0.11 -9.31
C ALA A 171 -4.71 -0.91 -9.12
N LEU A 172 -4.66 -2.10 -8.50
CA LEU A 172 -5.87 -2.86 -8.17
C LEU A 172 -6.80 -2.09 -7.24
N VAL A 173 -8.11 -2.09 -7.51
CA VAL A 173 -9.12 -1.54 -6.59
C VAL A 173 -9.62 -2.70 -5.73
N VAL A 174 -8.91 -2.94 -4.62
CA VAL A 174 -9.18 -3.99 -3.63
C VAL A 174 -8.96 -3.42 -2.23
N ASP A 175 -9.43 -4.13 -1.20
CA ASP A 175 -9.26 -3.69 0.19
C ASP A 175 -7.79 -3.75 0.65
N GLN A 176 -7.53 -3.17 1.82
CA GLN A 176 -6.17 -3.10 2.38
C GLN A 176 -5.59 -4.49 2.68
N PHE A 177 -6.42 -5.47 3.05
CA PHE A 177 -5.97 -6.82 3.34
C PHE A 177 -5.43 -7.49 2.08
N ASP A 178 -6.17 -7.40 0.96
CA ASP A 178 -5.73 -7.87 -0.34
C ASP A 178 -4.46 -7.12 -0.82
N LYS A 179 -4.36 -5.80 -0.57
CA LYS A 179 -3.14 -5.03 -0.86
C LYS A 179 -1.94 -5.49 -0.04
N GLN A 180 -2.14 -5.77 1.23
CA GLN A 180 -1.08 -6.21 2.14
C GLN A 180 -0.57 -7.59 1.72
N ALA A 181 -1.47 -8.52 1.38
CA ALA A 181 -1.12 -9.83 0.85
C ALA A 181 -0.27 -9.74 -0.44
N LEU A 182 -0.54 -8.75 -1.31
CA LEU A 182 0.28 -8.50 -2.51
C LEU A 182 1.69 -7.99 -2.17
N LEU A 183 1.84 -7.14 -1.15
CA LEU A 183 3.15 -6.69 -0.69
C LEU A 183 3.95 -7.85 -0.08
N GLU A 184 3.26 -8.71 0.67
CA GLU A 184 3.83 -9.84 1.41
C GLU A 184 4.21 -11.03 0.52
N ALA A 185 3.67 -11.13 -0.69
CA ALA A 185 4.00 -12.20 -1.62
C ALA A 185 5.53 -12.38 -1.81
N ASP A 186 6.00 -13.61 -1.65
CA ASP A 186 7.43 -13.94 -1.56
C ASP A 186 8.25 -13.38 -2.74
N HIS A 187 7.74 -13.60 -3.96
CA HIS A 187 8.41 -13.22 -5.21
C HIS A 187 7.42 -12.70 -6.26
N ALA A 188 7.93 -12.13 -7.34
CA ALA A 188 7.13 -11.47 -8.39
C ALA A 188 6.10 -12.40 -9.03
N ALA A 189 6.47 -13.65 -9.36
CA ALA A 189 5.54 -14.61 -9.96
C ALA A 189 4.33 -14.91 -9.05
N ALA A 190 4.56 -15.16 -7.74
CA ALA A 190 3.49 -15.39 -6.77
C ALA A 190 2.61 -14.15 -6.61
N ARG A 191 3.22 -12.95 -6.58
CA ARG A 191 2.49 -11.67 -6.53
C ARG A 191 1.60 -11.48 -7.75
N LEU A 192 2.11 -11.78 -8.94
CA LEU A 192 1.34 -11.71 -10.20
C LEU A 192 0.19 -12.72 -10.21
N GLU A 193 0.42 -13.95 -9.74
CA GLU A 193 -0.63 -14.97 -9.62
C GLU A 193 -1.76 -14.53 -8.67
N LEU A 194 -1.39 -13.99 -7.50
CA LEU A 194 -2.33 -13.42 -6.54
C LEU A 194 -3.11 -12.25 -7.15
N ALA A 195 -2.41 -11.31 -7.80
CA ALA A 195 -3.04 -10.19 -8.49
C ALA A 195 -4.05 -10.67 -9.55
N ALA A 196 -3.70 -11.70 -10.32
CA ALA A 196 -4.60 -12.28 -11.30
C ALA A 196 -5.83 -12.95 -10.67
N ALA A 197 -5.66 -13.63 -9.52
CA ALA A 197 -6.78 -14.22 -8.78
C ALA A 197 -7.75 -13.14 -8.28
N LEU A 198 -7.22 -12.04 -7.72
CA LEU A 198 -8.00 -10.89 -7.27
C LEU A 198 -8.75 -10.22 -8.42
N MET A 199 -8.09 -9.95 -9.55
CA MET A 199 -8.76 -9.41 -10.75
C MET A 199 -9.91 -10.30 -11.23
N ARG A 200 -9.75 -11.63 -11.18
CA ARG A 200 -10.82 -12.57 -11.56
C ARG A 200 -11.98 -12.56 -10.56
N ARG A 201 -11.70 -12.40 -9.26
CA ARG A 201 -12.74 -12.20 -8.24
C ARG A 201 -13.52 -10.92 -8.51
N GLU A 202 -12.84 -9.79 -8.67
CA GLU A 202 -13.49 -8.50 -8.93
C GLU A 202 -14.27 -8.52 -10.25
N ASN A 203 -13.71 -9.08 -11.31
CA ASN A 203 -14.40 -9.22 -12.60
C ASN A 203 -15.68 -10.06 -12.54
N ARG A 204 -15.78 -11.04 -11.63
CA ARG A 204 -17.02 -11.80 -11.40
C ARG A 204 -18.07 -10.95 -10.70
N VAL A 205 -17.67 -10.13 -9.72
CA VAL A 205 -18.57 -9.19 -9.04
C VAL A 205 -19.08 -8.14 -10.03
N LEU A 206 -18.18 -7.54 -10.81
CA LEU A 206 -18.52 -6.57 -11.86
C LEU A 206 -19.42 -7.16 -12.95
N GLY A 207 -19.21 -8.42 -13.31
CA GLY A 207 -20.07 -9.12 -14.28
C GLY A 207 -21.47 -9.46 -13.73
N ALA A 208 -21.64 -9.52 -12.41
CA ALA A 208 -22.92 -9.78 -11.77
C ALA A 208 -23.76 -8.50 -11.53
N LEU A 209 -23.13 -7.32 -11.48
CA LEU A 209 -23.82 -6.04 -11.26
C LEU A 209 -24.88 -5.70 -12.33
N PRO A 210 -24.66 -5.92 -13.65
CA PRO A 210 -25.69 -5.74 -14.67
C PRO A 210 -26.88 -6.71 -14.57
N ALA A 211 -26.76 -7.78 -13.78
CA ALA A 211 -27.79 -8.81 -13.62
C ALA A 211 -28.69 -8.58 -12.39
N LEU A 212 -28.49 -7.50 -11.63
CA LEU A 212 -29.41 -7.09 -10.57
C LEU A 212 -30.48 -6.19 -11.20
N PRO A 213 -31.76 -6.63 -11.25
CA PRO A 213 -32.83 -5.72 -11.64
C PRO A 213 -32.87 -4.55 -10.63
N ALA A 214 -32.97 -3.33 -11.15
CA ALA A 214 -32.97 -2.08 -10.39
C ALA A 214 -34.10 -1.99 -9.33
N ASP A 215 -35.04 -2.93 -9.34
CA ASP A 215 -36.20 -3.00 -8.47
C ASP A 215 -35.89 -3.50 -7.05
N ARG A 216 -34.74 -4.16 -6.82
CA ARG A 216 -34.39 -4.72 -5.50
C ARG A 216 -33.61 -3.82 -4.55
N LEU A 217 -33.03 -2.72 -5.05
CA LEU A 217 -32.30 -1.76 -4.21
C LEU A 217 -33.19 -0.67 -3.56
N LEU A 218 -34.44 -0.53 -4.00
CA LEU A 218 -35.34 0.56 -3.58
C LEU A 218 -36.46 0.12 -2.62
N ARG A 219 -36.46 -1.11 -2.09
CA ARG A 219 -37.54 -1.64 -1.23
C ARG A 219 -37.08 -2.27 0.08
N HIS A 220 -36.08 -1.71 0.74
CA HIS A 220 -35.91 -1.94 2.18
C HIS A 220 -36.21 -0.63 2.93
N GLU A 221 -37.50 -0.32 3.04
CA GLU A 221 -37.98 0.48 4.17
C GLU A 221 -37.79 -0.39 5.42
N ILE A 222 -36.71 -0.15 6.14
CA ILE A 222 -36.49 -0.71 7.47
C ILE A 222 -37.45 0.03 8.40
N HIS A 223 -38.61 -0.58 8.66
CA HIS A 223 -39.43 -0.20 9.80
C HIS A 223 -38.74 -0.66 11.08
N LEU A 224 -38.17 0.30 11.80
CA LEU A 224 -37.75 0.16 13.19
C LEU A 224 -39.01 0.31 14.07
N ASN A 225 -39.49 -0.80 14.62
CA ASN A 225 -40.25 -0.82 15.87
C ASN A 225 -39.35 -1.39 16.96
#